data_AF-A0AA94ENW9-F1
#
_entry.id   AF-A0AA94ENW9-F1
#
_cell.length_a   1.000
_cell.length_b   1.000
_cell.length_c   1.000
_cell.angle_alpha   90.00
_cell.angle_beta   90.00
_cell.angle_gamma   90.00
#
_symmetry.space_group_name_H-M   'P 1'
#
loop_
_entity.id
_entity.type
_entity.pdbx_description
1 polymer ?
#
loop_
_entity_poly.entity_id
_entity_poly.type
_entity_poly.pdbx_seq_one_letter_code
_entity_poly.pdbx_strand_id
1 'polypeptide(L)'
;MDGFKLRDKIYIGYGKAAKRIGFDYQQFRATSASNPLTSTALQTLPASFTTNFNYSAPNKYGQATWLGLFDARTFQPGDFLVGRQGTLFVAAMQDTLPIYCVQANRVVRVLRVSQDAPVGLGSWAGDKRATTEVAIMQGWPASILQGTKGETNEAKLPGDVKTPWWAILMPAWPGVELRTSDIIRDDLDRKYVISSAELTDMGWRITAMQAQV
;
A
#
# COMPACT_ATOMS: atom_id res chain seq x y z
N MET A 1 -13.00 -10.03 -33.05
CA MET A 1 -13.07 -9.37 -31.73
C MET A 1 -11.75 -9.67 -31.05
N ASP A 2 -10.94 -8.66 -30.72
CA ASP A 2 -9.62 -8.84 -30.11
C ASP A 2 -9.66 -8.81 -28.57
N GLY A 3 -8.51 -9.06 -27.94
CA GLY A 3 -8.35 -9.11 -26.49
C GLY A 3 -8.66 -7.79 -25.78
N PHE A 4 -8.25 -6.65 -26.35
CA PHE A 4 -8.54 -5.33 -25.78
C PHE A 4 -10.03 -5.02 -25.76
N LYS A 5 -10.72 -5.29 -26.89
CA LYS A 5 -12.17 -5.12 -27.00
C LYS A 5 -12.93 -6.07 -26.08
N LEU A 6 -12.43 -7.28 -25.86
CA LEU A 6 -13.01 -8.21 -24.88
C LEU A 6 -12.87 -7.67 -23.45
N ARG A 7 -11.66 -7.26 -23.05
CA ARG A 7 -11.39 -6.65 -21.75
C ARG A 7 -12.31 -5.45 -21.49
N ASP A 8 -12.45 -4.54 -22.46
CA ASP A 8 -13.31 -3.37 -22.31
C ASP A 8 -14.78 -3.75 -22.13
N LYS A 9 -15.27 -4.79 -22.82
CA LYS A 9 -16.63 -5.29 -22.60
C LYS A 9 -16.80 -5.91 -21.21
N ILE A 10 -15.79 -6.62 -20.69
CA ILE A 10 -15.81 -7.15 -19.32
C ILE A 10 -15.95 -6.00 -18.33
N TYR A 11 -15.13 -4.94 -18.46
CA TYR A 11 -15.20 -3.77 -17.58
C TYR A 11 -16.53 -3.01 -17.67
N ILE A 12 -17.10 -2.87 -18.88
CA ILE A 12 -18.46 -2.33 -19.04
C ILE A 12 -19.48 -3.22 -18.31
N GLY A 13 -19.34 -4.54 -18.38
CA GLY A 13 -20.17 -5.50 -17.65
C GLY A 13 -20.07 -5.29 -16.13
N TYR A 14 -18.85 -5.16 -15.60
CA TYR A 14 -18.61 -4.85 -14.20
C TYR A 14 -19.23 -3.52 -13.79
N GLY A 15 -19.07 -2.47 -14.59
CA GLY A 15 -19.73 -1.17 -14.34
C GLY A 15 -21.24 -1.25 -14.31
N LYS A 16 -21.86 -2.05 -15.20
CA LYS A 16 -23.32 -2.27 -15.21
C LYS A 16 -23.80 -2.99 -13.95
N ALA A 17 -23.07 -4.00 -13.49
CA ALA A 17 -23.38 -4.69 -12.25
C ALA A 17 -23.16 -3.77 -11.02
N ALA A 18 -22.08 -2.98 -11.01
CA ALA A 18 -21.78 -2.03 -9.94
C ALA A 18 -22.91 -1.00 -9.72
N LYS A 19 -23.56 -0.55 -10.80
CA LYS A 19 -24.74 0.34 -10.71
C LYS A 19 -25.90 -0.23 -9.89
N ARG A 20 -25.94 -1.54 -9.65
CA ARG A 20 -27.03 -2.22 -8.92
C ARG A 20 -26.65 -2.62 -7.50
N ILE A 21 -25.39 -2.97 -7.26
CA ILE A 21 -24.93 -3.53 -5.98
C ILE A 21 -23.82 -2.70 -5.30
N GLY A 22 -23.22 -1.76 -6.03
CA GLY A 22 -22.12 -0.94 -5.56
C GLY A 22 -22.56 0.36 -4.91
N PHE A 23 -21.58 1.11 -4.44
CA PHE A 23 -21.71 2.47 -3.93
C PHE A 23 -20.82 3.42 -4.73
N ASP A 24 -21.06 4.72 -4.63
CA ASP A 24 -20.21 5.70 -5.30
C ASP A 24 -18.81 5.76 -4.66
N TYR A 25 -17.79 5.72 -5.52
CA TYR A 25 -16.39 5.92 -5.18
C TYR A 25 -15.78 6.97 -6.10
N GLN A 26 -14.88 7.76 -5.53
CA GLN A 26 -14.05 8.71 -6.26
C GLN A 26 -12.75 8.05 -6.68
N GLN A 27 -12.40 8.19 -7.96
CA GLN A 27 -11.11 7.73 -8.49
C GLN A 27 -10.05 8.81 -8.32
N PHE A 28 -8.88 8.45 -7.80
CA PHE A 28 -7.70 9.32 -7.74
C PHE A 28 -6.51 8.63 -8.43
N ARG A 29 -5.60 9.43 -8.96
CA ARG A 29 -4.32 8.97 -9.50
C ARG A 29 -3.22 9.84 -8.92
N ALA A 30 -2.20 9.18 -8.35
CA ALA A 30 -1.03 9.88 -7.85
C ALA A 30 -0.34 10.67 -8.97
N THR A 31 0.01 11.92 -8.70
CA THR A 31 0.78 12.78 -9.62
C THR A 31 2.19 13.08 -9.10
N SER A 32 2.48 12.69 -7.86
CA SER A 32 3.80 12.84 -7.24
C SER A 32 4.05 11.74 -6.20
N ALA A 33 5.28 11.66 -5.70
CA ALA A 33 5.65 10.81 -4.57
C ALA A 33 5.00 11.23 -3.23
N SER A 34 4.17 12.28 -3.21
CA SER A 34 3.52 12.79 -2.01
C SER A 34 2.02 12.98 -2.23
N ASN A 35 1.25 12.60 -1.21
CA ASN A 35 -0.18 12.85 -1.06
C ASN A 35 -1.01 12.44 -2.29
N PRO A 36 -1.05 11.15 -2.66
CA PRO A 36 -1.74 10.67 -3.85
C PRO A 36 -3.25 10.96 -3.89
N LEU A 37 -3.87 11.26 -2.73
CA LEU A 37 -5.31 11.57 -2.61
C LEU A 37 -5.62 13.08 -2.60
N THR A 38 -4.62 13.97 -2.69
CA THR A 38 -4.87 15.42 -2.71
C THR A 38 -5.09 15.98 -4.12
N SER A 39 -4.97 15.15 -5.16
CA SER A 39 -5.34 15.54 -6.52
C SER A 39 -6.85 15.69 -6.64
N THR A 40 -7.33 16.41 -7.66
CA THR A 40 -8.75 16.36 -8.03
C THR A 40 -9.14 14.92 -8.39
N ALA A 41 -10.31 14.47 -7.93
CA ALA A 41 -10.86 13.19 -8.34
C ALA A 41 -11.07 13.15 -9.86
N LEU A 42 -10.63 12.08 -10.51
CA LEU A 42 -10.74 11.91 -11.96
C LEU A 42 -12.19 11.67 -12.40
N GLN A 43 -12.95 10.98 -11.56
CA GLN A 43 -14.38 10.71 -11.75
C GLN A 43 -14.99 10.16 -10.46
N THR A 44 -16.33 10.12 -10.44
CA THR A 44 -17.12 9.37 -9.47
C THR A 44 -17.86 8.26 -10.23
N LEU A 45 -17.79 7.03 -9.74
CA LEU A 45 -18.46 5.89 -10.34
C LEU A 45 -18.91 4.89 -9.27
N PRO A 46 -19.95 4.08 -9.55
CA PRO A 46 -20.30 2.99 -8.65
C PRO A 46 -19.26 1.88 -8.70
N ALA A 47 -18.87 1.40 -7.52
CA ALA A 47 -17.96 0.27 -7.34
C ALA A 47 -18.46 -0.67 -6.25
N SER A 48 -18.22 -1.97 -6.46
CA SER A 48 -18.43 -3.04 -5.49
C SER A 48 -17.14 -3.84 -5.33
N PHE A 49 -16.92 -4.39 -4.14
CA PHE A 49 -15.74 -5.17 -3.81
C PHE A 49 -16.15 -6.48 -3.15
N THR A 50 -15.51 -7.57 -3.55
CA THR A 50 -15.79 -8.89 -2.99
C THR A 50 -14.53 -9.75 -2.91
N THR A 51 -14.53 -10.79 -2.09
CA THR A 51 -13.47 -11.80 -2.05
C THR A 51 -13.71 -12.92 -3.07
N ASN A 52 -14.95 -13.07 -3.57
CA ASN A 52 -15.34 -13.97 -4.65
C ASN A 52 -16.59 -13.46 -5.38
N PHE A 53 -16.80 -13.81 -6.65
CA PHE A 53 -18.00 -13.36 -7.38
C PHE A 53 -19.29 -14.09 -7.02
N ASN A 54 -19.22 -15.05 -6.10
CA ASN A 54 -20.41 -15.72 -5.58
C ASN A 54 -21.07 -14.91 -4.46
N TYR A 55 -20.40 -13.89 -3.92
CA TYR A 55 -20.88 -13.08 -2.79
C TYR A 55 -21.36 -13.92 -1.60
N SER A 56 -20.74 -15.09 -1.41
CA SER A 56 -21.24 -16.12 -0.50
C SER A 56 -20.74 -15.96 0.94
N ALA A 57 -19.73 -15.13 1.17
CA ALA A 57 -19.13 -14.93 2.48
C ALA A 57 -18.52 -13.53 2.63
N PRO A 58 -18.48 -12.97 3.86
CA PRO A 58 -17.76 -11.74 4.14
C PRO A 58 -16.24 -11.94 4.12
N ASN A 59 -15.50 -10.83 4.11
CA ASN A 59 -14.04 -10.83 4.26
C ASN A 59 -13.63 -11.26 5.68
N LYS A 60 -12.40 -11.76 5.82
CA LYS A 60 -11.82 -12.24 7.08
C LYS A 60 -10.70 -11.33 7.58
N TYR A 61 -10.38 -11.43 8.86
CA TYR A 61 -9.20 -10.75 9.41
C TYR A 61 -7.92 -11.17 8.70
N GLY A 62 -7.00 -10.22 8.53
CA GLY A 62 -5.72 -10.46 7.84
C GLY A 62 -5.84 -10.57 6.31
N GLN A 63 -7.00 -10.27 5.71
CA GLN A 63 -7.17 -10.24 4.26
C GLN A 63 -7.38 -8.80 3.78
N ALA A 64 -6.38 -8.25 3.09
CA ALA A 64 -6.43 -6.91 2.54
C ALA A 64 -6.93 -6.84 1.10
N THR A 65 -7.04 -7.99 0.42
CA THR A 65 -7.18 -8.05 -1.04
C THR A 65 -8.63 -8.26 -1.43
N TRP A 66 -9.04 -7.58 -2.50
CA TRP A 66 -10.41 -7.54 -2.99
C TRP A 66 -10.46 -7.66 -4.50
N LEU A 67 -11.51 -8.31 -5.01
CA LEU A 67 -11.89 -8.27 -6.42
C LEU A 67 -12.81 -7.08 -6.63
N GLY A 68 -12.36 -6.15 -7.46
CA GLY A 68 -13.08 -4.95 -7.84
C GLY A 68 -14.08 -5.21 -8.97
N LEU A 69 -15.30 -4.71 -8.77
CA LEU A 69 -16.36 -4.73 -9.76
C LEU A 69 -16.81 -3.29 -10.02
N PHE A 70 -16.22 -2.70 -11.06
CA PHE A 70 -16.48 -1.34 -11.54
C PHE A 70 -16.00 -1.19 -12.99
N ASP A 71 -16.37 -0.09 -13.65
CA ASP A 71 -15.92 0.20 -15.01
C ASP A 71 -14.47 0.72 -14.99
N ALA A 72 -13.52 -0.19 -15.23
CA ALA A 72 -12.10 0.10 -15.10
C ALA A 72 -11.42 0.58 -16.40
N ARG A 73 -12.16 0.96 -17.45
CA ARG A 73 -11.54 1.33 -18.75
C ARG A 73 -10.60 2.53 -18.68
N THR A 74 -10.78 3.42 -17.70
CA THR A 74 -9.93 4.61 -17.46
C THR A 74 -8.95 4.42 -16.30
N PHE A 75 -8.93 3.24 -15.69
CA PHE A 75 -8.09 2.92 -14.54
C PHE A 75 -6.71 2.41 -14.96
N GLN A 76 -5.76 2.57 -14.05
CA GLN A 76 -4.41 2.01 -14.13
C GLN A 76 -4.04 1.39 -12.77
N PRO A 77 -3.16 0.37 -12.74
CA PRO A 77 -2.52 -0.05 -11.50
C PRO A 77 -1.90 1.14 -10.77
N GLY A 78 -2.13 1.25 -9.46
CA GLY A 78 -1.75 2.38 -8.62
C GLY A 78 -2.83 3.45 -8.44
N ASP A 79 -3.94 3.40 -9.20
CA ASP A 79 -5.09 4.28 -8.96
C ASP A 79 -5.78 3.94 -7.64
N PHE A 80 -6.42 4.94 -7.03
CA PHE A 80 -7.17 4.80 -5.79
C PHE A 80 -8.66 4.98 -6.01
N LEU A 81 -9.43 4.26 -5.20
CA LEU A 81 -10.87 4.39 -5.03
C LEU A 81 -11.14 4.77 -3.58
N VAL A 82 -11.79 5.91 -3.35
CA VAL A 82 -12.17 6.39 -2.02
C VAL A 82 -13.68 6.48 -1.92
N GLY A 83 -14.25 5.85 -0.90
CA GLY A 83 -15.70 5.81 -0.71
C GLY A 83 -16.11 5.07 0.56
N ARG A 84 -17.25 4.38 0.51
CA ARG A 84 -17.91 3.82 1.70
C ARG A 84 -17.07 2.82 2.50
N GLN A 85 -16.24 2.00 1.84
CA GLN A 85 -15.37 1.00 2.47
C GLN A 85 -13.99 1.57 2.85
N GLY A 86 -13.81 2.88 2.72
CA GLY A 86 -12.53 3.57 2.86
C GLY A 86 -11.79 3.63 1.53
N THR A 87 -10.46 3.51 1.61
CA THR A 87 -9.55 3.66 0.48
C THR A 87 -9.09 2.30 -0.01
N LEU A 88 -9.19 2.06 -1.31
CA LEU A 88 -8.60 0.91 -1.97
C LEU A 88 -7.68 1.39 -3.09
N PHE A 89 -6.59 0.70 -3.34
CA PHE A 89 -5.78 0.92 -4.54
C PHE A 89 -5.89 -0.27 -5.48
N VAL A 90 -5.83 0.01 -6.78
CA VAL A 90 -5.78 -1.00 -7.83
C VAL A 90 -4.38 -1.58 -7.87
N ALA A 91 -4.22 -2.82 -7.42
CA ALA A 91 -2.94 -3.51 -7.42
C ALA A 91 -2.63 -4.09 -8.81
N ALA A 92 -3.59 -4.76 -9.46
CA ALA A 92 -3.40 -5.31 -10.80
C ALA A 92 -4.66 -5.31 -11.66
N MET A 93 -4.46 -5.26 -12.97
CA MET A 93 -5.49 -5.31 -14.00
C MET A 93 -5.07 -6.28 -15.11
N GLN A 94 -4.92 -7.56 -14.76
CA GLN A 94 -4.56 -8.59 -15.73
C GLN A 94 -5.65 -8.74 -16.79
N ASP A 95 -5.26 -8.97 -18.05
CA ASP A 95 -6.20 -9.02 -19.15
C ASP A 95 -7.24 -10.12 -18.94
N THR A 96 -8.52 -9.76 -19.11
CA THR A 96 -9.70 -10.62 -18.95
C THR A 96 -9.94 -11.19 -17.54
N LEU A 97 -9.04 -10.92 -16.59
CA LEU A 97 -9.20 -11.28 -15.20
C LEU A 97 -9.83 -10.13 -14.40
N PRO A 98 -10.31 -10.42 -13.18
CA PRO A 98 -10.92 -9.42 -12.31
C PRO A 98 -9.91 -8.36 -11.90
N ILE A 99 -10.39 -7.14 -11.65
CA ILE A 99 -9.53 -6.07 -11.14
C ILE A 99 -9.13 -6.42 -9.71
N TYR A 100 -7.83 -6.49 -9.43
CA TYR A 100 -7.32 -6.84 -8.13
C TYR A 100 -7.02 -5.56 -7.34
N CYS A 101 -7.67 -5.40 -6.20
CA CYS A 101 -7.56 -4.23 -5.34
C CYS A 101 -7.01 -4.61 -3.96
N VAL A 102 -6.38 -3.65 -3.30
CA VAL A 102 -5.93 -3.79 -1.91
C VAL A 102 -6.55 -2.66 -1.10
N GLN A 103 -7.19 -3.00 0.01
CA GLN A 103 -7.78 -2.03 0.93
C GLN A 103 -6.70 -1.46 1.85
N ALA A 104 -6.53 -0.15 1.83
CA ALA A 104 -5.66 0.57 2.73
C ALA A 104 -6.36 0.78 4.08
N ASN A 105 -5.64 0.52 5.17
CA ASN A 105 -6.11 0.76 6.53
C ASN A 105 -5.30 1.84 7.26
N ARG A 106 -4.19 2.30 6.68
CA ARG A 106 -3.32 3.34 7.23
C ARG A 106 -2.85 4.29 6.15
N VAL A 107 -2.44 5.47 6.57
CA VAL A 107 -1.75 6.44 5.72
C VAL A 107 -0.31 6.52 6.19
N VAL A 108 0.63 6.33 5.28
CA VAL A 108 2.05 6.21 5.63
C VAL A 108 2.92 7.26 4.99
N ARG A 109 4.04 7.53 5.64
CA ARG A 109 5.22 8.17 5.07
C ARG A 109 6.38 7.20 5.11
N VAL A 110 7.16 7.19 4.04
CA VAL A 110 8.41 6.42 3.97
C VAL A 110 9.57 7.38 4.07
N LEU A 111 10.49 7.09 4.96
CA LEU A 111 11.61 7.91 5.37
C LEU A 111 12.90 7.13 5.09
N ARG A 112 13.91 7.84 4.62
CA ARG A 112 15.27 7.33 4.47
C ARG A 112 16.19 8.08 5.41
N VAL A 113 17.04 7.34 6.09
CA VAL A 113 18.09 7.94 6.92
C VAL A 113 19.18 8.51 6.02
N SER A 114 19.44 9.81 6.14
CA SER A 114 20.61 10.46 5.55
C SER A 114 21.65 10.73 6.63
N GLN A 115 22.93 10.57 6.27
CA GLN A 115 24.03 11.07 7.08
C GLN A 115 24.36 12.49 6.61
N ASP A 116 24.41 13.45 7.53
CA ASP A 116 24.86 14.80 7.18
C ASP A 116 26.34 14.78 6.77
N ALA A 117 26.69 15.49 5.69
CA ALA A 117 28.06 15.61 5.24
C ALA A 117 28.88 16.45 6.25
N PRO A 118 30.13 16.08 6.56
CA PRO A 118 30.95 16.83 7.50
C PRO A 118 31.29 18.21 6.93
N VAL A 119 30.96 19.27 7.67
CA VAL A 119 31.54 20.61 7.44
C VAL A 119 32.77 20.73 8.35
N GLY A 120 33.96 20.51 7.79
CA GLY A 120 35.26 20.72 8.48
C GLY A 120 36.05 19.44 8.84
N LEU A 121 37.27 19.65 9.38
CA LEU A 121 38.19 18.59 9.81
C LEU A 121 37.51 17.69 10.86
N GLY A 122 37.30 16.43 10.51
CA GLY A 122 36.58 15.46 11.34
C GLY A 122 37.23 15.25 12.71
N SER A 123 36.56 15.72 13.76
CA SER A 123 36.82 15.30 15.13
C SER A 123 36.37 13.85 15.30
N TRP A 124 37.29 12.98 15.73
CA TRP A 124 37.00 11.63 16.20
C TRP A 124 36.01 11.70 17.37
N ALA A 125 34.72 11.55 17.07
CA ALA A 125 33.67 11.37 18.05
C ALA A 125 33.02 10.01 17.79
N GLY A 126 33.09 9.10 18.77
CA GLY A 126 32.41 7.81 18.72
C GLY A 126 30.91 8.01 18.52
N ASP A 127 30.46 7.62 17.33
CA ASP A 127 29.11 7.19 16.97
C ASP A 127 27.91 7.88 17.64
N LYS A 128 27.68 9.16 17.31
CA LYS A 128 26.32 9.71 17.13
C LYS A 128 26.33 10.83 16.08
N ARG A 129 26.56 10.48 14.80
CA ARG A 129 26.19 11.41 13.71
C ARG A 129 24.68 11.65 13.81
N ALA A 130 24.26 12.92 13.73
CA ALA A 130 22.85 13.23 13.57
C ALA A 130 22.35 12.56 12.28
N THR A 131 21.47 11.58 12.45
CA THR A 131 20.80 10.90 11.36
C THR A 131 19.48 11.60 11.11
N THR A 132 19.36 12.26 9.96
CA THR A 132 18.12 12.94 9.58
C THR A 132 17.22 11.97 8.83
N GLU A 133 16.00 11.75 9.33
CA GLU A 133 14.95 10.99 8.64
C GLU A 133 14.33 11.89 7.54
N VAL A 134 14.68 11.65 6.27
CA VAL A 134 14.16 12.41 5.12
C VAL A 134 13.04 11.64 4.44
N ALA A 135 11.87 12.26 4.27
CA ALA A 135 10.73 11.61 3.64
C ALA A 135 10.92 11.48 2.13
N ILE A 136 10.88 10.25 1.63
CA ILE A 136 10.91 9.90 0.21
C ILE A 136 9.51 9.66 -0.37
N MET A 137 8.55 9.32 0.50
CA MET A 137 7.13 9.23 0.17
C MET A 137 6.30 9.75 1.34
N GLN A 138 5.20 10.44 1.07
CA GLN A 138 4.33 10.99 2.13
C GLN A 138 2.85 10.83 1.81
N GLY A 139 2.03 10.60 2.84
CA GLY A 139 0.57 10.58 2.70
C GLY A 139 0.00 9.41 1.89
N TRP A 140 0.73 8.30 1.77
CA TRP A 140 0.34 7.16 0.93
C TRP A 140 -0.61 6.22 1.66
N PRO A 141 -1.79 5.91 1.11
CA PRO A 141 -2.63 4.84 1.62
C PRO A 141 -1.94 3.49 1.46
N ALA A 142 -1.83 2.73 2.55
CA ALA A 142 -1.23 1.41 2.58
C ALA A 142 -2.06 0.43 3.41
N SER A 143 -1.93 -0.86 3.10
CA SER A 143 -2.42 -1.94 3.95
C SER A 143 -1.30 -2.40 4.88
N ILE A 144 -1.48 -2.27 6.18
CA ILE A 144 -0.58 -2.78 7.21
C ILE A 144 -1.27 -3.91 7.96
N LEU A 145 -0.73 -5.13 7.85
CA LEU A 145 -1.27 -6.33 8.50
C LEU A 145 -0.22 -6.93 9.44
N GLN A 146 -0.64 -7.25 10.66
CA GLN A 146 0.22 -7.98 11.59
C GLN A 146 0.29 -9.44 11.14
N GLY A 147 1.51 -9.96 11.08
CA GLY A 147 1.74 -11.36 10.79
C GLY A 147 1.41 -12.28 11.97
N THR A 148 1.11 -13.55 11.68
CA THR A 148 0.61 -14.51 12.69
C THR A 148 1.70 -15.12 13.58
N LYS A 149 2.98 -14.95 13.23
CA LYS A 149 4.12 -15.58 13.94
C LYS A 149 5.21 -14.55 14.24
N GLY A 150 5.23 -13.94 15.43
CA GLY A 150 6.32 -13.03 15.81
C GLY A 150 7.72 -13.67 15.68
N GLU A 151 8.74 -12.82 15.63
CA GLU A 151 10.14 -13.26 15.56
C GLU A 151 10.73 -13.46 16.96
N THR A 152 11.61 -14.45 17.11
CA THR A 152 12.34 -14.67 18.35
C THR A 152 13.46 -13.67 18.48
N ASN A 153 13.53 -12.97 19.62
CA ASN A 153 14.64 -12.08 19.93
C ASN A 153 15.95 -12.88 20.02
N GLU A 154 17.05 -12.29 19.55
CA GLU A 154 18.36 -12.95 19.48
C GLU A 154 18.87 -13.37 20.86
N ALA A 155 18.61 -12.56 21.90
CA ALA A 155 19.04 -12.80 23.27
C ALA A 155 18.30 -13.95 23.98
N LYS A 156 17.11 -14.35 23.48
CA LYS A 156 16.26 -15.43 24.01
C LYS A 156 16.14 -15.41 25.54
N LEU A 157 15.94 -14.23 26.12
CA LEU A 157 15.89 -14.08 27.57
C LEU A 157 14.58 -14.66 28.12
N PRO A 158 14.58 -15.24 29.34
CA PRO A 158 13.34 -15.65 29.99
C PRO A 158 12.36 -14.47 30.09
N GLY A 159 11.18 -14.61 29.50
CA GLY A 159 10.16 -13.55 29.45
C GLY A 159 10.16 -12.70 28.17
N ASP A 160 11.07 -12.94 27.22
CA ASP A 160 11.07 -12.24 25.93
C ASP A 160 9.77 -12.47 25.16
N VAL A 161 9.06 -11.38 24.87
CA VAL A 161 7.91 -11.40 23.97
C VAL A 161 8.42 -11.28 22.53
N LYS A 162 7.89 -12.12 21.65
CA LYS A 162 8.25 -12.10 20.24
C LYS A 162 7.89 -10.75 19.61
N THR A 163 8.85 -10.18 18.89
CA THR A 163 8.61 -8.94 18.15
C THR A 163 7.65 -9.21 16.99
N PRO A 164 6.52 -8.48 16.85
CA PRO A 164 5.58 -8.71 15.76
C PRO A 164 6.19 -8.27 14.42
N TRP A 165 6.04 -9.12 13.41
CA TRP A 165 6.32 -8.76 12.02
C TRP A 165 5.05 -8.26 11.34
N TRP A 166 5.25 -7.40 10.35
CA TRP A 166 4.17 -6.73 9.64
C TRP A 166 4.35 -6.92 8.14
N ALA A 167 3.26 -7.31 7.48
CA ALA A 167 3.15 -7.28 6.03
C ALA A 167 2.53 -5.95 5.61
N ILE A 168 3.25 -5.17 4.81
CA ILE A 168 2.81 -3.88 4.30
C ILE A 168 2.68 -3.98 2.78
N LEU A 169 1.50 -3.64 2.27
CA LEU A 169 1.23 -3.54 0.84
C LEU A 169 0.93 -2.09 0.48
N MET A 170 1.63 -1.56 -0.52
CA MET A 170 1.42 -0.19 -0.98
C MET A 170 1.70 -0.05 -2.48
N PRO A 171 1.09 0.93 -3.17
CA PRO A 171 1.42 1.21 -4.56
C PRO A 171 2.87 1.63 -4.73
N ALA A 172 3.43 1.31 -5.90
CA ALA A 172 4.73 1.84 -6.31
C ALA A 172 4.59 3.22 -6.96
N TRP A 173 5.62 4.05 -6.81
CA TRP A 173 5.73 5.34 -7.50
C TRP A 173 7.00 5.34 -8.37
N PRO A 174 6.92 5.73 -9.66
CA PRO A 174 8.09 5.81 -10.53
C PRO A 174 9.19 6.70 -9.94
N GLY A 175 10.42 6.19 -9.92
CA GLY A 175 11.58 6.90 -9.40
C GLY A 175 11.80 6.76 -7.88
N VAL A 176 10.92 6.06 -7.16
CA VAL A 176 11.15 5.70 -5.75
C VAL A 176 11.40 4.21 -5.60
N GLU A 177 12.55 3.87 -5.05
CA GLU A 177 12.94 2.50 -4.71
C GLU A 177 13.04 2.37 -3.19
N LEU A 178 12.24 1.47 -2.61
CA LEU A 178 12.27 1.17 -1.18
C LEU A 178 13.36 0.15 -0.87
N ARG A 179 14.03 0.34 0.26
CA ARG A 179 15.20 -0.45 0.65
C ARG A 179 15.06 -0.99 2.05
N THR A 180 15.78 -2.06 2.34
CA THR A 180 15.99 -2.52 3.72
C THR A 180 16.56 -1.37 4.56
N SER A 181 16.06 -1.23 5.79
CA SER A 181 16.34 -0.13 6.72
C SER A 181 15.66 1.21 6.43
N ASP A 182 14.93 1.36 5.32
CA ASP A 182 14.00 2.48 5.21
C ASP A 182 12.93 2.36 6.30
N ILE A 183 12.41 3.51 6.72
CA ILE A 183 11.49 3.62 7.85
C ILE A 183 10.12 3.98 7.32
N ILE A 184 9.10 3.21 7.69
CA ILE A 184 7.70 3.55 7.45
C ILE A 184 7.11 4.06 8.76
N ARG A 185 6.49 5.25 8.72
CA ARG A 185 5.66 5.75 9.80
C ARG A 185 4.22 5.83 9.33
N ASP A 186 3.30 5.35 10.16
CA ASP A 186 1.86 5.48 9.89
C ASP A 186 1.26 6.72 10.56
N ASP A 187 -0.04 6.90 10.35
CA ASP A 187 -0.88 7.97 10.91
C ASP A 187 -1.08 7.88 12.43
N LEU A 188 -0.69 6.76 13.06
CA LEU A 188 -0.64 6.59 14.51
C LEU A 188 0.77 6.80 15.08
N ASP A 189 1.70 7.29 14.25
CA ASP A 189 3.13 7.47 14.52
C ASP A 189 3.88 6.19 14.94
N ARG A 190 3.36 5.02 14.57
CA ARG A 190 4.09 3.75 14.77
C ARG A 190 5.25 3.68 13.78
N LYS A 191 6.42 3.30 14.28
CA LYS A 191 7.66 3.16 13.51
C LYS A 191 7.86 1.71 13.06
N TYR A 192 7.94 1.51 11.76
CA TYR A 192 8.25 0.25 11.13
C TYR A 192 9.57 0.34 10.39
N VAL A 193 10.49 -0.60 10.63
CA VAL A 193 11.76 -0.69 9.90
C VAL A 193 11.63 -1.80 8.86
N ILE A 194 11.86 -1.46 7.59
CA ILE A 194 11.76 -2.40 6.48
C ILE A 194 12.87 -3.45 6.62
N SER A 195 12.50 -4.72 6.75
CA SER A 195 13.43 -5.84 6.69
C SER A 195 13.58 -6.38 5.27
N SER A 196 12.50 -6.37 4.49
CA SER A 196 12.50 -6.74 3.06
C SER A 196 11.51 -5.87 2.28
N ALA A 197 11.92 -5.41 1.10
CA ALA A 197 11.07 -4.69 0.16
C ALA A 197 11.14 -5.36 -1.21
N GLU A 198 10.02 -5.93 -1.65
CA GLU A 198 9.90 -6.56 -2.96
C GLU A 198 8.99 -5.71 -3.84
N LEU A 199 9.54 -5.21 -4.95
CA LEU A 199 8.75 -4.56 -5.98
C LEU A 199 8.16 -5.62 -6.90
N THR A 200 6.83 -5.65 -7.00
CA THR A 200 6.08 -6.54 -7.89
C THR A 200 5.33 -5.73 -8.93
N ASP A 201 4.71 -6.41 -9.90
CA ASP A 201 3.74 -5.81 -10.82
C ASP A 201 2.52 -5.22 -10.09
N MET A 202 2.24 -5.69 -8.87
CA MET A 202 1.16 -5.22 -7.99
C MET A 202 1.54 -4.05 -7.08
N GLY A 203 2.79 -3.58 -7.15
CA GLY A 203 3.36 -2.61 -6.21
C GLY A 203 4.29 -3.25 -5.19
N TRP A 204 4.46 -2.61 -4.04
CA TRP A 204 5.39 -3.05 -3.01
C TRP A 204 4.77 -4.09 -2.09
N ARG A 205 5.46 -5.23 -1.94
CA ARG A 205 5.26 -6.19 -0.85
C ARG A 205 6.41 -6.05 0.13
N ILE A 206 6.09 -5.56 1.32
CA ILE A 206 7.08 -5.17 2.33
C ILE A 206 6.90 -6.04 3.56
N THR A 207 8.01 -6.52 4.10
CA THR A 207 8.08 -7.07 5.44
C THR A 207 8.81 -6.06 6.32
N ALA A 208 8.24 -5.76 7.48
CA ALA A 208 8.81 -4.82 8.43
C ALA A 208 8.67 -5.28 9.87
N MET A 209 9.58 -4.82 10.72
CA MET A 209 9.50 -4.98 12.18
C MET A 209 9.05 -3.67 12.80
N GLN A 210 8.20 -3.74 13.83
CA GLN A 210 7.87 -2.55 14.59
C GLN A 210 9.00 -2.24 15.57
N ALA A 211 9.59 -1.05 15.45
CA ALA A 211 10.55 -0.55 16.42
C ALA A 211 9.79 0.15 17.56
N GLN A 212 10.25 -0.06 18.80
CA GLN A 212 9.81 0.77 19.92
C GLN A 212 10.38 2.18 19.75
N VAL A 213 9.53 3.18 20.01
CA VAL A 213 9.90 4.60 20.04
C VAL A 213 10.47 4.93 21.41
#